data_AF-A0A6L8I5B1-F1
#
_entry.id   AF-A0A6L8I5B1-F1
#
_cell.length_a   1.000
_cell.length_b   1.000
_cell.length_c   1.000
_cell.angle_alpha   90.00
_cell.angle_beta   90.00
_cell.angle_gamma   90.00
#
_symmetry.space_group_name_H-M   'P 1'
#
loop_
_entity.id
_entity.type
_entity.pdbx_description
1 polymer ?
#
loop_
_entity_poly.entity_id
_entity_poly.type
_entity_poly.pdbx_seq_one_letter_code
_entity_poly.pdbx_strand_id
1 'polypeptide(L)'
;MTVGQRIKISRHAYGLSLRDLEARINNRVTAQAISKYERDETMPSSGVLIVLADALDVPIDYLASDSDIRLESVEFRKKRLTSRKEEAQVEARILHLLERYLAVEEILGLPTVARDMPREAPWPVLHDPAEAELAALGMRAHWGLGLDPIPNLVDLLEERGIKVLAMGLPNVDGLTARVRREDRSVASVVVVNREDWGERQRFTLAHELGHMVLDPE
;
A
#
# COMPACT_ATOMS: atom_id res chain seq x y z
N MET A 1 9.79 12.27 -1.86
CA MET A 1 10.50 11.86 -0.62
C MET A 1 12.00 12.08 -0.80
N THR A 2 12.77 12.27 0.26
CA THR A 2 14.23 12.38 0.13
C THR A 2 14.87 11.03 -0.19
N VAL A 3 16.09 11.05 -0.74
CA VAL A 3 16.90 9.83 -0.98
C VAL A 3 17.06 9.03 0.32
N GLY A 4 17.31 9.71 1.45
CA GLY A 4 17.44 9.07 2.76
C GLY A 4 16.19 8.33 3.20
N GLN A 5 15.01 8.98 3.05
CA GLN A 5 13.73 8.36 3.36
C GLN A 5 13.47 7.11 2.50
N ARG A 6 13.77 7.18 1.20
CA ARG A 6 13.59 6.05 0.28
C ARG A 6 14.49 4.86 0.63
N ILE A 7 15.75 5.13 0.99
CA ILE A 7 16.68 4.09 1.49
C ILE A 7 16.10 3.45 2.75
N LYS A 8 15.64 4.26 3.71
CA LYS A 8 15.08 3.79 4.98
C LYS A 8 13.84 2.92 4.77
N ILE A 9 12.86 3.39 3.99
CA ILE A 9 11.63 2.66 3.69
C ILE A 9 11.98 1.33 3.02
N SER A 10 12.82 1.35 2.00
CA SER A 10 13.21 0.13 1.27
C SER A 10 13.94 -0.85 2.20
N ARG A 11 14.86 -0.38 3.06
CA ARG A 11 15.55 -1.22 4.05
C ARG A 11 14.55 -1.89 4.99
N HIS A 12 13.59 -1.13 5.51
CA HIS A 12 12.55 -1.67 6.38
C HIS A 12 11.62 -2.64 5.65
N ALA A 13 11.32 -2.42 4.37
CA ALA A 13 10.50 -3.32 3.55
C ALA A 13 11.14 -4.71 3.41
N TYR A 14 12.46 -4.79 3.30
CA TYR A 14 13.22 -6.04 3.30
C TYR A 14 13.47 -6.61 4.72
N GLY A 15 12.99 -5.93 5.77
CA GLY A 15 13.19 -6.36 7.16
C GLY A 15 14.65 -6.30 7.64
N LEU A 16 15.50 -5.55 6.94
CA LEU A 16 16.93 -5.45 7.20
C LEU A 16 17.22 -4.44 8.32
N SER A 17 18.11 -4.78 9.25
CA SER A 17 18.77 -3.77 10.08
C SER A 17 19.84 -3.01 9.29
N LEU A 18 20.35 -1.91 9.82
CA LEU A 18 21.48 -1.19 9.22
C LEU A 18 22.71 -2.09 9.03
N ARG A 19 22.95 -3.01 9.98
CA ARG A 19 24.04 -3.99 9.91
C ARG A 19 23.77 -5.06 8.87
N ASP A 20 22.52 -5.50 8.72
CA ASP A 20 22.17 -6.46 7.67
C ASP A 20 22.37 -5.85 6.29
N LEU A 21 22.00 -4.57 6.11
CA LEU A 21 22.23 -3.87 4.85
C LEU A 21 23.73 -3.67 4.58
N GLU A 22 24.51 -3.24 5.57
CA GLU A 22 25.98 -3.16 5.50
C GLU A 22 26.61 -4.50 5.08
N ALA A 23 26.21 -5.60 5.71
CA ALA A 23 26.70 -6.93 5.36
C ALA A 23 26.27 -7.33 3.93
N ARG A 24 25.03 -7.04 3.53
CA ARG A 24 24.47 -7.37 2.22
C ARG A 24 25.16 -6.64 1.08
N ILE A 25 25.66 -5.43 1.31
CA ILE A 25 26.48 -4.66 0.35
C ILE A 25 27.97 -4.98 0.46
N ASN A 26 28.35 -6.08 1.11
CA ASN A 26 29.74 -6.51 1.32
C ASN A 26 30.59 -5.45 2.05
N ASN A 27 30.04 -4.81 3.08
CA ASN A 27 30.68 -3.78 3.90
C ASN A 27 31.21 -2.56 3.09
N ARG A 28 30.62 -2.29 1.93
CA ARG A 28 31.05 -1.18 1.07
C ARG A 28 30.80 0.19 1.69
N VAL A 29 29.75 0.31 2.51
CA VAL A 29 29.55 1.45 3.43
C VAL A 29 29.12 0.92 4.80
N THR A 30 29.47 1.65 5.85
CA THR A 30 29.19 1.23 7.23
C THR A 30 27.73 1.48 7.61
N ALA A 31 27.19 0.74 8.60
CA ALA A 31 25.88 1.01 9.17
C ALA A 31 25.72 2.47 9.65
N GLN A 32 26.81 3.10 10.11
CA GLN A 32 26.83 4.51 10.50
C GLN A 32 26.66 5.44 9.29
N ALA A 33 27.34 5.16 8.17
CA ALA A 33 27.17 5.91 6.94
C ALA A 33 25.74 5.77 6.39
N ILE A 34 25.19 4.55 6.38
CA ILE A 34 23.81 4.28 5.99
C ILE A 34 22.83 5.09 6.86
N SER A 35 23.03 5.10 8.19
CA SER A 35 22.22 5.91 9.11
C SER A 35 22.30 7.42 8.85
N LYS A 36 23.44 7.93 8.39
CA LYS A 36 23.58 9.34 7.97
C LYS A 36 22.84 9.59 6.66
N TYR A 37 22.88 8.66 5.71
CA TYR A 37 22.09 8.72 4.48
C TYR A 37 20.60 8.75 4.79
N GLU A 38 20.10 7.84 5.65
CA GLU A 38 18.68 7.75 6.02
C GLU A 38 18.13 8.99 6.75
N ARG A 39 19.00 9.83 7.29
CA ARG A 39 18.66 11.08 7.99
C ARG A 39 18.99 12.33 7.15
N ASP A 40 19.33 12.14 5.88
CA ASP A 40 19.69 13.20 4.94
C ASP A 40 20.87 14.09 5.41
N GLU A 41 21.73 13.59 6.30
CA GLU A 41 22.91 14.32 6.78
C GLU A 41 24.05 14.32 5.78
N THR A 42 24.10 13.29 4.93
CA THR A 42 25.08 13.12 3.86
C THR A 42 24.42 12.45 2.68
N MET A 43 24.87 12.75 1.47
CA MET A 43 24.40 12.08 0.26
C MET A 43 25.30 10.90 -0.10
N PRO A 44 24.75 9.72 -0.46
CA PRO A 44 25.54 8.65 -1.02
C PRO A 44 26.09 9.06 -2.41
N SER A 45 27.30 8.60 -2.75
CA SER A 45 27.81 8.77 -4.11
C SER A 45 27.00 7.91 -5.10
N SER A 46 27.06 8.21 -6.39
CA SER A 46 26.39 7.43 -7.43
C SER A 46 26.74 5.94 -7.37
N GLY A 47 28.02 5.61 -7.12
CA GLY A 47 28.47 4.23 -6.95
C GLY A 47 27.88 3.55 -5.70
N VAL A 48 27.65 4.29 -4.62
CA VAL A 48 26.98 3.75 -3.42
C VAL A 48 25.48 3.60 -3.67
N LEU A 49 24.85 4.55 -4.35
CA LEU A 49 23.44 4.49 -4.75
C LEU A 49 23.12 3.25 -5.60
N ILE A 50 23.97 2.91 -6.59
CA ILE A 50 23.81 1.70 -7.40
C ILE A 50 23.81 0.45 -6.52
N VAL A 51 24.77 0.36 -5.59
CA VAL A 51 24.92 -0.81 -4.72
C VAL A 51 23.78 -0.92 -3.71
N LEU A 52 23.30 0.21 -3.18
CA LEU A 52 22.13 0.25 -2.33
C LEU A 52 20.86 -0.14 -3.10
N ALA A 53 20.68 0.37 -4.32
CA ALA A 53 19.54 0.05 -5.18
C ALA A 53 19.45 -1.45 -5.45
N ASP A 54 20.56 -2.08 -5.83
CA ASP A 54 20.65 -3.52 -6.06
C ASP A 54 20.39 -4.34 -4.77
N ALA A 55 21.03 -3.97 -3.66
CA ALA A 55 20.83 -4.68 -2.39
C ALA A 55 19.40 -4.53 -1.82
N LEU A 56 18.74 -3.42 -2.11
CA LEU A 56 17.36 -3.15 -1.73
C LEU A 56 16.37 -3.56 -2.81
N ASP A 57 16.83 -4.12 -3.94
CA ASP A 57 16.01 -4.58 -5.07
C ASP A 57 14.96 -3.53 -5.50
N VAL A 58 15.45 -2.30 -5.66
CA VAL A 58 14.72 -1.14 -6.18
C VAL A 58 15.46 -0.53 -7.36
N PRO A 59 14.78 0.07 -8.34
CA PRO A 59 15.45 0.83 -9.39
C PRO A 59 16.29 1.97 -8.81
N ILE A 60 17.46 2.25 -9.39
CA ILE A 60 18.26 3.41 -8.97
C ILE A 60 17.48 4.72 -9.14
N ASP A 61 16.71 4.83 -10.22
CA ASP A 61 15.87 5.98 -10.50
C ASP A 61 14.84 6.18 -9.40
N TYR A 62 14.36 5.11 -8.74
CA TYR A 62 13.49 5.25 -7.58
C TYR A 62 14.23 5.91 -6.41
N LEU A 63 15.46 5.49 -6.08
CA LEU A 63 16.23 6.12 -5.00
C LEU A 63 16.62 7.56 -5.32
N ALA A 64 16.89 7.85 -6.59
CA ALA A 64 17.27 9.17 -7.09
C ALA A 64 16.06 10.02 -7.54
N SER A 65 14.83 9.50 -7.40
CA SER A 65 13.63 10.16 -7.92
C SER A 65 13.30 11.40 -7.10
N ASP A 66 13.13 12.51 -7.83
CA ASP A 66 12.52 13.74 -7.34
C ASP A 66 10.99 13.67 -7.28
N SER A 67 10.38 12.48 -7.45
CA SER A 67 8.91 12.37 -7.44
C SER A 67 8.32 12.96 -6.16
N ASP A 68 7.36 13.86 -6.38
CA ASP A 68 6.60 14.58 -5.35
C ASP A 68 5.57 13.68 -4.66
N ILE A 69 5.47 12.41 -5.06
CA ILE A 69 4.63 11.42 -4.40
C ILE A 69 5.25 11.12 -3.03
N ARG A 70 4.79 11.85 -2.02
CA ARG A 70 5.15 11.61 -0.61
C ARG A 70 3.98 10.99 0.10
N LEU A 71 4.18 9.75 0.54
CA LEU A 71 3.23 9.01 1.34
C LEU A 71 3.56 9.28 2.82
N GLU A 72 2.66 9.92 3.54
CA GLU A 72 2.96 10.43 4.89
C GLU A 72 2.77 9.38 6.00
N SER A 73 1.80 8.48 5.84
CA SER A 73 1.50 7.45 6.84
C SER A 73 0.58 6.38 6.25
N VAL A 74 0.73 5.14 6.71
CA VAL A 74 -0.24 4.07 6.46
C VAL A 74 -1.09 3.88 7.71
N GLU A 75 -2.39 4.02 7.58
CA GLU A 75 -3.31 3.63 8.66
C GLU A 75 -3.97 2.30 8.31
N PHE A 76 -3.65 1.27 9.09
CA PHE A 76 -4.27 -0.05 8.98
C PHE A 76 -5.63 -0.07 9.66
N ARG A 77 -6.68 -0.46 8.93
CA ARG A 77 -7.99 -0.71 9.53
C ARG A 77 -8.07 -2.14 10.04
N LYS A 78 -8.00 -2.30 11.38
CA LYS A 78 -8.24 -3.51 12.20
C LYS A 78 -8.08 -4.87 11.49
N LYS A 79 -6.89 -5.46 11.61
CA LYS A 79 -6.64 -6.86 12.01
C LYS A 79 -5.29 -6.83 12.70
N ARG A 80 -5.12 -7.59 13.80
CA ARG A 80 -3.83 -7.70 14.49
C ARG A 80 -2.84 -8.33 13.50
N LEU A 81 -2.15 -7.48 12.74
CA LEU A 81 -0.83 -7.83 12.25
C LEU A 81 -0.02 -8.28 13.47
N THR A 82 0.90 -9.21 13.23
CA THR A 82 1.73 -9.84 14.25
C THR A 82 2.71 -8.80 14.85
N SER A 83 3.90 -9.19 15.29
CA SER A 83 4.77 -8.29 16.07
C SER A 83 4.95 -6.87 15.45
N ARG A 84 5.24 -5.85 16.26
CA ARG A 84 5.52 -4.46 15.77
C ARG A 84 6.56 -4.41 14.64
N LYS A 85 7.49 -5.36 14.61
CA LYS A 85 8.51 -5.48 13.56
C LYS A 85 7.88 -5.89 12.22
N GLU A 86 6.96 -6.85 12.23
CA GLU A 86 6.27 -7.33 11.03
C GLU A 86 5.29 -6.28 10.52
N GLU A 87 4.57 -5.59 11.41
CA GLU A 87 3.71 -4.46 11.04
C GLU A 87 4.50 -3.37 10.31
N ALA A 88 5.62 -2.93 10.87
CA ALA A 88 6.50 -1.95 10.23
C ALA A 88 7.07 -2.43 8.88
N GLN A 89 7.33 -3.74 8.74
CA GLN A 89 7.79 -4.32 7.48
C GLN A 89 6.68 -4.33 6.43
N VAL A 90 5.45 -4.70 6.81
CA VAL A 90 4.28 -4.68 5.93
C VAL A 90 3.98 -3.25 5.48
N GLU A 91 3.99 -2.29 6.40
CA GLU A 91 3.83 -0.86 6.10
C GLU A 91 4.87 -0.39 5.08
N ALA A 92 6.15 -0.66 5.33
CA ALA A 92 7.23 -0.27 4.44
C ALA A 92 7.08 -0.90 3.04
N ARG A 93 6.65 -2.16 2.95
CA ARG A 93 6.39 -2.84 1.67
C ARG A 93 5.20 -2.24 0.94
N ILE A 94 4.13 -1.86 1.64
CA ILE A 94 2.95 -1.20 1.04
C ILE A 94 3.33 0.17 0.50
N LEU A 95 4.04 0.98 1.29
CA LEU A 95 4.54 2.28 0.85
C LEU A 95 5.40 2.15 -0.39
N HIS A 96 6.34 1.19 -0.37
CA HIS A 96 7.23 0.93 -1.50
C HIS A 96 6.47 0.52 -2.78
N LEU A 97 5.51 -0.40 -2.67
CA LEU A 97 4.71 -0.85 -3.81
C LEU A 97 3.77 0.24 -4.33
N LEU A 98 3.11 0.96 -3.42
CA LEU A 98 2.20 2.04 -3.80
C LEU A 98 2.96 3.17 -4.49
N GLU A 99 4.16 3.52 -4.03
CA GLU A 99 4.94 4.55 -4.69
C GLU A 99 5.30 4.17 -6.13
N ARG A 100 5.72 2.92 -6.36
CA ARG A 100 5.98 2.42 -7.72
C ARG A 100 4.72 2.42 -8.57
N TYR A 101 3.59 2.01 -7.98
CA TYR A 101 2.29 2.05 -8.64
C TYR A 101 1.96 3.47 -9.10
N LEU A 102 2.08 4.46 -8.20
CA LEU A 102 1.75 5.86 -8.50
C LEU A 102 2.74 6.50 -9.49
N ALA A 103 4.02 6.12 -9.45
CA ALA A 103 4.99 6.55 -10.44
C ALA A 103 4.63 6.06 -11.85
N VAL A 104 4.09 4.84 -11.97
CA VAL A 104 3.60 4.32 -13.26
C VAL A 104 2.37 5.12 -13.72
N GLU A 105 1.43 5.44 -12.83
CA GLU A 105 0.28 6.28 -13.17
C GLU A 105 0.71 7.66 -13.68
N GLU A 106 1.69 8.28 -13.02
CA GLU A 106 2.25 9.57 -13.39
C GLU A 106 2.91 9.53 -14.78
N ILE A 107 3.76 8.53 -15.04
CA ILE A 107 4.42 8.33 -16.34
C ILE A 107 3.39 8.15 -17.46
N LEU A 108 2.29 7.45 -17.18
CA LEU A 108 1.21 7.21 -18.13
C LEU A 108 0.21 8.37 -18.23
N GLY A 109 0.32 9.39 -17.38
CA GLY A 109 -0.63 10.51 -17.32
C GLY A 109 -2.03 10.11 -16.88
N LEU A 110 -2.17 9.07 -16.06
CA LEU A 110 -3.46 8.60 -15.58
C LEU A 110 -4.01 9.56 -14.50
N PRO A 111 -5.32 9.88 -14.54
CA PRO A 111 -5.92 10.75 -13.54
C PRO A 111 -5.98 10.06 -12.17
N THR A 112 -5.73 10.81 -11.10
CA THR A 112 -6.07 10.34 -9.76
C THR A 112 -7.59 10.34 -9.62
N VAL A 113 -8.18 9.14 -9.54
CA VAL A 113 -9.62 8.98 -9.35
C VAL A 113 -9.97 9.20 -7.88
N ALA A 114 -10.88 10.15 -7.63
CA ALA A 114 -11.40 10.36 -6.28
C ALA A 114 -12.25 9.17 -5.85
N ARG A 115 -12.20 8.84 -4.56
CA ARG A 115 -12.98 7.74 -4.00
C ARG A 115 -14.48 7.97 -4.24
N ASP A 116 -15.11 7.07 -4.99
CA ASP A 116 -16.53 7.12 -5.35
C ASP A 116 -17.33 6.22 -4.40
N MET A 117 -17.83 6.81 -3.31
CA MET A 117 -18.68 6.14 -2.34
C MET A 117 -20.03 6.85 -2.19
N PRO A 118 -21.11 6.10 -1.95
CA PRO A 118 -22.41 6.68 -1.63
C PRO A 118 -22.34 7.48 -0.33
N ARG A 119 -23.15 8.54 -0.25
CA ARG A 119 -23.16 9.43 0.93
C ARG A 119 -23.78 8.76 2.16
N GLU A 120 -24.61 7.75 1.90
CA GLU A 120 -25.27 6.92 2.89
C GLU A 120 -24.30 5.95 3.58
N ALA A 121 -23.10 5.73 3.01
CA ALA A 121 -22.06 4.93 3.63
C ALA A 121 -21.24 5.75 4.66
N PRO A 122 -20.78 5.14 5.76
CA PRO A 122 -20.96 3.73 6.08
C PRO A 122 -22.36 3.41 6.61
N TRP A 123 -22.92 2.26 6.21
CA TRP A 123 -24.23 1.81 6.68
C TRP A 123 -24.11 1.03 7.99
N PRO A 124 -24.98 1.28 8.98
CA PRO A 124 -25.01 0.50 10.21
C PRO A 124 -25.45 -0.93 9.92
N VAL A 125 -24.72 -1.90 10.49
CA VAL A 125 -25.06 -3.33 10.49
C VAL A 125 -24.98 -3.80 11.93
N LEU A 126 -26.09 -3.71 12.65
CA LEU A 126 -26.14 -3.83 14.11
C LEU A 126 -26.61 -5.21 14.55
N HIS A 127 -27.64 -5.74 13.87
CA HIS A 127 -28.41 -6.86 14.42
C HIS A 127 -28.81 -7.91 13.39
N ASP A 128 -28.92 -7.55 12.11
CA ASP A 128 -29.44 -8.46 11.08
C ASP A 128 -28.51 -8.52 9.86
N PRO A 129 -28.05 -9.72 9.43
CA PRO A 129 -27.34 -9.89 8.17
C PRO A 129 -28.04 -9.28 6.95
N ALA A 130 -29.37 -9.17 6.95
CA ALA A 130 -30.12 -8.50 5.89
C ALA A 130 -29.73 -7.01 5.74
N GLU A 131 -29.25 -6.34 6.79
CA GLU A 131 -28.72 -4.97 6.73
C GLU A 131 -27.47 -4.90 5.85
N ALA A 132 -26.60 -5.90 5.93
CA ALA A 132 -25.42 -6.00 5.07
C ALA A 132 -25.79 -6.30 3.61
N GLU A 133 -26.84 -7.11 3.37
CA GLU A 133 -27.37 -7.34 2.02
C GLU A 133 -27.93 -6.05 1.41
N LEU A 134 -28.69 -5.26 2.18
CA LEU A 134 -29.19 -3.96 1.75
C LEU A 134 -28.07 -2.97 1.45
N ALA A 135 -27.03 -2.91 2.28
CA ALA A 135 -25.85 -2.08 2.02
C ALA A 135 -25.13 -2.52 0.72
N ALA A 136 -24.99 -3.82 0.48
CA ALA A 136 -24.42 -4.34 -0.76
C ALA A 136 -25.27 -3.95 -1.98
N LEU A 137 -26.60 -4.02 -1.88
CA LEU A 137 -27.51 -3.54 -2.94
C LEU A 137 -27.38 -2.02 -3.16
N GLY A 138 -27.25 -1.24 -2.09
CA GLY A 138 -27.01 0.21 -2.15
C GLY A 138 -25.73 0.55 -2.91
N MET A 139 -24.63 -0.16 -2.61
CA MET A 139 -23.38 -0.04 -3.36
C MET A 139 -23.53 -0.39 -4.83
N ARG A 140 -24.20 -1.51 -5.14
CA ARG A 140 -24.44 -1.94 -6.53
C ARG A 140 -25.31 -0.94 -7.29
N ALA A 141 -26.29 -0.34 -6.64
CA ALA A 141 -27.11 0.71 -7.22
C ALA A 141 -26.29 1.98 -7.50
N HIS A 142 -25.48 2.43 -6.54
CA HIS A 142 -24.60 3.60 -6.67
C HIS A 142 -23.60 3.44 -7.82
N TRP A 143 -22.98 2.26 -7.95
CA TRP A 143 -22.02 1.96 -9.02
C TRP A 143 -22.65 1.45 -10.33
N GLY A 144 -23.99 1.29 -10.38
CA GLY A 144 -24.69 0.86 -11.59
C GLY A 144 -24.41 -0.59 -12.02
N LEU A 145 -24.18 -1.50 -11.08
CA LEU A 145 -23.68 -2.86 -11.35
C LEU A 145 -24.77 -3.91 -11.64
N GLY A 146 -26.06 -3.56 -11.55
CA GLY A 146 -27.16 -4.54 -11.66
C GLY A 146 -27.05 -5.65 -10.61
N LEU A 147 -27.44 -6.89 -10.93
CA LEU A 147 -27.34 -8.06 -10.03
C LEU A 147 -26.41 -9.18 -10.55
N ASP A 148 -25.86 -9.01 -11.75
CA ASP A 148 -24.99 -10.02 -12.38
C ASP A 148 -23.62 -10.14 -11.69
N PRO A 149 -22.88 -11.24 -11.91
CA PRO A 149 -21.52 -11.37 -11.40
C PRO A 149 -20.61 -10.24 -11.88
N ILE A 150 -19.80 -9.68 -10.98
CA ILE A 150 -18.78 -8.68 -11.32
C ILE A 150 -17.58 -9.41 -11.96
N PRO A 151 -17.24 -9.18 -13.25
CA PRO A 151 -16.22 -9.97 -13.94
C PRO A 151 -14.82 -9.74 -13.37
N ASN A 152 -14.45 -8.49 -13.13
CA ASN A 152 -13.17 -8.10 -12.56
C ASN A 152 -13.40 -7.12 -11.39
N LEU A 153 -13.18 -7.60 -10.17
CA LEU A 153 -13.33 -6.78 -8.97
C LEU A 153 -12.14 -5.84 -8.75
N VAL A 154 -10.96 -6.16 -9.32
CA VAL A 154 -9.78 -5.29 -9.24
C VAL A 154 -10.04 -4.02 -10.05
N ASP A 155 -10.35 -4.17 -11.34
CA ASP A 155 -10.64 -3.02 -12.23
C ASP A 155 -11.76 -2.15 -11.67
N LEU A 156 -12.84 -2.79 -11.20
CA LEU A 156 -13.96 -2.08 -10.59
C LEU A 156 -13.51 -1.23 -9.39
N LEU A 157 -12.68 -1.75 -8.49
CA LEU A 157 -12.23 -0.99 -7.32
C LEU A 157 -11.32 0.18 -7.73
N GLU A 158 -10.40 -0.05 -8.68
CA GLU A 158 -9.46 0.98 -9.15
C GLU A 158 -10.17 2.12 -9.88
N GLU A 159 -11.18 1.80 -10.71
CA GLU A 159 -12.06 2.77 -11.36
C GLU A 159 -12.89 3.59 -10.37
N ARG A 160 -13.05 3.14 -9.13
CA ARG A 160 -13.77 3.85 -8.04
C ARG A 160 -12.83 4.53 -7.06
N GLY A 161 -11.55 4.66 -7.42
CA GLY A 161 -10.54 5.36 -6.62
C GLY A 161 -9.98 4.54 -5.46
N ILE A 162 -10.10 3.21 -5.50
CA ILE A 162 -9.53 2.29 -4.51
C ILE A 162 -8.39 1.52 -5.18
N LYS A 163 -7.14 1.79 -4.79
CA LYS A 163 -5.96 1.11 -5.34
C LYS A 163 -5.91 -0.33 -4.84
N VAL A 164 -5.53 -1.27 -5.70
CA VAL A 164 -5.40 -2.67 -5.32
C VAL A 164 -3.94 -3.10 -5.44
N LEU A 165 -3.37 -3.60 -4.33
CA LEU A 165 -2.02 -4.15 -4.31
C LEU A 165 -2.07 -5.65 -4.01
N ALA A 166 -1.21 -6.42 -4.66
CA ALA A 166 -1.03 -7.84 -4.38
C ALA A 166 0.40 -8.09 -3.89
N MET A 167 0.56 -8.61 -2.67
CA MET A 167 1.85 -8.94 -2.10
C MET A 167 1.73 -10.12 -1.14
N GLY A 168 2.82 -10.85 -0.91
CA GLY A 168 2.81 -11.90 0.12
C GLY A 168 2.62 -11.27 1.51
N LEU A 169 1.54 -11.66 2.20
CA LEU A 169 1.18 -11.15 3.52
C LEU A 169 1.38 -12.25 4.59
N PRO A 170 2.03 -11.96 5.73
CA PRO A 170 2.20 -12.94 6.78
C PRO A 170 0.91 -13.08 7.59
N ASN A 171 0.32 -14.28 7.60
CA ASN A 171 -0.81 -14.66 8.47
C ASN A 171 -2.08 -13.80 8.33
N VAL A 172 -2.22 -13.02 7.25
CA VAL A 172 -3.42 -12.24 6.94
C VAL A 172 -3.79 -12.38 5.47
N ASP A 173 -5.09 -12.46 5.19
CA ASP A 173 -5.61 -12.64 3.83
C ASP A 173 -5.64 -11.31 3.05
N GLY A 174 -5.81 -10.20 3.76
CA GLY A 174 -5.79 -8.85 3.22
C GLY A 174 -5.90 -7.80 4.30
N LEU A 175 -5.74 -6.55 3.88
CA LEU A 175 -5.88 -5.38 4.73
C LEU A 175 -6.30 -4.16 3.92
N THR A 176 -6.90 -3.22 4.62
CA THR A 176 -7.16 -1.87 4.10
C THR A 176 -6.15 -0.89 4.70
N ALA A 177 -5.55 -0.11 3.82
CA ALA A 177 -4.65 0.98 4.15
C ALA A 177 -5.23 2.31 3.64
N ARG A 178 -5.14 3.36 4.46
CA ARG A 178 -5.25 4.73 3.98
C ARG A 178 -3.87 5.32 3.88
N VAL A 179 -3.56 5.89 2.72
CA VAL A 179 -2.26 6.53 2.50
C VAL A 179 -2.48 7.99 2.17
N ARG A 180 -1.98 8.84 3.06
CA ARG A 180 -2.05 10.29 2.92
C ARG A 180 -0.94 10.75 1.97
N ARG A 181 -1.29 11.54 0.95
CA ARG A 181 -0.37 12.18 0.02
C ARG A 181 -0.06 13.61 0.47
N GLU A 182 1.02 14.19 -0.04
CA GLU A 182 1.47 15.54 0.33
C GLU A 182 0.47 16.67 -0.03
N ASP A 183 -0.29 16.48 -1.11
CA ASP A 183 -1.42 17.36 -1.48
C ASP A 183 -2.64 17.23 -0.53
N ARG A 184 -2.48 16.45 0.55
CA ARG A 184 -3.49 16.08 1.56
C ARG A 184 -4.61 15.19 1.01
N SER A 185 -4.52 14.72 -0.23
CA SER A 185 -5.42 13.68 -0.71
C SER A 185 -5.10 12.36 0.00
N VAL A 186 -6.12 11.51 0.15
CA VAL A 186 -5.97 10.20 0.79
C VAL A 186 -6.32 9.14 -0.24
N ALA A 187 -5.34 8.31 -0.57
CA ALA A 187 -5.56 7.12 -1.37
C ALA A 187 -6.07 5.99 -0.47
N SER A 188 -7.22 5.41 -0.84
CA SER A 188 -7.66 4.14 -0.27
C SER A 188 -6.97 3.01 -1.00
N VAL A 189 -6.38 2.09 -0.23
CA VAL A 189 -5.64 0.94 -0.76
C VAL A 189 -6.19 -0.33 -0.13
N VAL A 190 -6.53 -1.30 -0.96
CA VAL A 190 -6.77 -2.68 -0.55
C VAL A 190 -5.53 -3.49 -0.90
N VAL A 191 -5.04 -4.25 0.05
CA VAL A 191 -3.92 -5.17 -0.16
C VAL A 191 -4.43 -6.59 0.01
N VAL A 192 -4.22 -7.43 -1.00
CA VAL A 192 -4.56 -8.86 -0.97
C VAL A 192 -3.30 -9.71 -0.89
N ASN A 193 -3.42 -10.86 -0.25
CA ASN A 193 -2.34 -11.84 -0.23
C ASN A 193 -2.19 -12.49 -1.61
N ARG A 194 -1.05 -12.24 -2.26
CA ARG A 194 -0.76 -12.77 -3.60
C ARG A 194 -0.69 -14.29 -3.64
N GLU A 195 -0.38 -14.92 -2.51
CA GLU A 195 -0.20 -16.37 -2.41
C GLU A 195 -1.54 -17.13 -2.25
N ASP A 196 -2.65 -16.43 -2.03
CA ASP A 196 -3.98 -17.03 -2.01
C ASP A 196 -4.52 -17.29 -3.44
N TRP A 197 -5.43 -18.26 -3.58
CA TRP A 197 -6.10 -18.52 -4.86
C TRP A 197 -7.10 -17.41 -5.23
N GLY A 198 -7.40 -17.28 -6.53
CA GLY A 198 -8.17 -16.14 -7.07
C GLY A 198 -9.55 -15.94 -6.43
N GLU A 199 -10.27 -17.01 -6.09
CA GLU A 199 -11.57 -16.92 -5.39
C GLU A 199 -11.45 -16.26 -4.01
N ARG A 200 -10.37 -16.58 -3.28
CA ARG A 200 -10.11 -16.02 -1.96
C ARG A 200 -9.65 -14.58 -2.06
N GLN A 201 -8.79 -14.25 -3.04
CA GLN A 201 -8.45 -12.86 -3.33
C GLN A 201 -9.70 -12.03 -3.63
N ARG A 202 -10.62 -12.56 -4.46
CA ARG A 202 -11.89 -11.89 -4.79
C ARG A 202 -12.78 -11.70 -3.57
N PHE A 203 -12.90 -12.72 -2.71
CA PHE A 203 -13.62 -12.60 -1.45
C PHE A 203 -12.97 -11.55 -0.54
N THR A 204 -11.65 -11.56 -0.40
CA THR A 204 -10.91 -10.57 0.38
C THR A 204 -11.12 -9.15 -0.13
N LEU A 205 -11.08 -8.91 -1.44
CA LEU A 205 -11.37 -7.59 -2.02
C LEU A 205 -12.78 -7.11 -1.62
N ALA A 206 -13.80 -7.97 -1.73
CA ALA A 206 -15.16 -7.65 -1.34
C ALA A 206 -15.30 -7.45 0.18
N HIS A 207 -14.58 -8.24 0.98
CA HIS A 207 -14.55 -8.14 2.44
C HIS A 207 -13.93 -6.82 2.91
N GLU A 208 -12.78 -6.45 2.35
CA GLU A 208 -12.10 -5.18 2.64
C GLU A 208 -12.93 -3.99 2.16
N LEU A 209 -13.59 -4.09 1.00
CA LEU A 209 -14.59 -3.09 0.57
C LEU A 209 -15.73 -2.97 1.59
N GLY A 210 -16.25 -4.11 2.08
CA GLY A 210 -17.26 -4.17 3.13
C GLY A 210 -16.81 -3.41 4.38
N HIS A 211 -15.58 -3.60 4.84
CA HIS A 211 -15.03 -2.79 5.92
C HIS A 211 -15.09 -1.29 5.63
N MET A 212 -14.87 -0.85 4.39
CA MET A 212 -14.93 0.57 4.03
C MET A 212 -16.33 1.18 4.06
N VAL A 213 -17.38 0.38 3.89
CA VAL A 213 -18.75 0.86 3.68
C VAL A 213 -19.73 0.42 4.76
N LEU A 214 -19.35 -0.48 5.66
CA LEU A 214 -20.18 -0.91 6.78
C LEU A 214 -19.65 -0.32 8.08
N ASP A 215 -20.59 0.04 8.96
CA ASP A 215 -20.34 0.38 10.35
C ASP A 215 -20.93 -0.71 11.25
N PRO A 216 -20.10 -1.52 11.93
CA PRO A 216 -20.58 -2.57 12.82
C PRO A 216 -20.89 -2.08 14.25
N GLU A 217 -20.78 -0.78 14.52
CA GLU A 217 -20.98 -0.16 15.86
C GLU A 217 -22.29 0.64 15.96
#